data_AF-A0A1G3QRC8-F1
#
_entry.id   AF-A0A1G3QRC8-F1
#
_cell.length_a   1.000
_cell.length_b   1.000
_cell.length_c   1.000
_cell.angle_alpha   90.00
_cell.angle_beta   90.00
_cell.angle_gamma   90.00
#
_symmetry.space_group_name_H-M   'P 1'
#
loop_
_entity.id
_entity.type
_entity.pdbx_description
1 polymer ?
#
loop_
_entity_poly.entity_id
_entity_poly.type
_entity_poly.pdbx_seq_one_letter_code
_entity_poly.pdbx_strand_id
1 'polypeptide(L)' 'MFNNSIVRPGLERLAADVGPLRNRNIGLVANHTSVTRDLRYSWDILTRLGLKIKKVFPVY' A
#
# COMPACT_ATOMS: atom_id res chain seq x y z
N MET A 1 -18.86 -9.16 -5.66
CA MET A 1 -19.18 -7.76 -5.31
C MET A 1 -18.83 -7.56 -3.84
N PHE A 2 -17.74 -6.87 -3.51
CA PHE A 2 -17.48 -6.48 -2.12
C PHE A 2 -18.10 -5.10 -1.87
N ASN A 3 -18.87 -5.07 -0.79
CA ASN A 3 -19.74 -4.03 -0.29
C ASN A 3 -19.04 -2.66 -0.14
N ASN A 4 -19.82 -1.58 -0.25
CA ASN A 4 -19.40 -0.20 -0.01
C ASN A 4 -19.04 -0.02 1.49
N SER A 5 -17.83 -0.44 1.91
CA SER A 5 -17.43 -0.38 3.31
C SER A 5 -17.18 1.08 3.74
N ILE A 6 -17.79 1.50 4.84
CA ILE A 6 -17.72 2.87 5.40
C ILE A 6 -16.28 3.23 5.85
N VAL A 7 -15.42 2.24 6.08
CA VAL A 7 -14.06 2.44 6.60
C VAL A 7 -13.04 2.49 5.48
N ARG A 8 -12.26 3.58 5.38
CA ARG A 8 -11.14 3.75 4.44
C ARG A 8 -9.80 3.38 5.10
N PRO A 9 -9.15 2.26 4.72
CA PRO A 9 -7.86 1.86 5.30
C PRO A 9 -6.76 2.90 5.05
N GLY A 10 -5.75 2.90 5.93
CA GLY A 10 -4.58 3.78 5.79
C GLY A 10 -3.87 3.62 4.45
N LEU A 11 -3.80 2.39 3.92
CA LEU A 11 -3.24 2.09 2.60
C LEU A 11 -3.94 2.87 1.47
N GLU A 12 -5.27 2.98 1.50
CA GLU A 12 -6.02 3.71 0.48
C GLU A 12 -5.95 5.23 0.64
N ARG A 13 -5.77 5.71 1.88
CA ARG A 13 -5.50 7.13 2.13
C ARG A 13 -4.13 7.49 1.56
N LEU A 14 -3.12 6.67 1.83
CA LEU A 14 -1.79 6.83 1.27
C LEU A 14 -1.78 6.71 -0.25
N ALA A 15 -2.53 5.77 -0.83
CA ALA A 15 -2.61 5.60 -2.28
C ALA A 15 -3.20 6.82 -3.00
N ALA A 16 -4.07 7.60 -2.35
CA ALA A 16 -4.62 8.81 -2.95
C ALA A 16 -3.66 10.01 -2.91
N ASP A 17 -2.72 10.03 -1.96
CA ASP A 17 -1.65 11.01 -1.95
C ASP A 17 -0.35 10.40 -1.42
N VAL A 18 0.49 9.99 -2.36
CA VAL A 18 1.83 9.46 -2.08
C VAL A 18 2.90 10.56 -1.95
N GLY A 19 2.52 11.83 -2.10
CA GLY A 19 3.41 13.00 -2.11
C GLY A 19 4.49 12.99 -1.02
N PRO A 20 4.14 12.75 0.26
CA PRO A 20 5.11 12.74 1.36
C PRO A 20 6.23 11.69 1.21
N LEU A 21 5.96 10.61 0.47
CA LEU A 21 6.89 9.49 0.27
C LEU A 21 7.57 9.51 -1.11
N ARG A 22 7.22 10.45 -2.00
CA ARG A 22 7.85 10.56 -3.32
C ARG A 22 9.36 10.76 -3.19
N ASN A 23 10.09 10.16 -4.14
CA ASN A 23 11.56 10.22 -4.23
C ASN A 23 12.33 9.65 -3.04
N ARG A 24 11.67 8.96 -2.10
CA ARG A 24 12.33 8.26 -1.00
C ARG A 24 12.55 6.78 -1.34
N ASN A 25 13.63 6.20 -0.82
CA ASN A 25 13.82 4.76 -0.78
C ASN A 25 12.99 4.21 0.39
N ILE A 26 12.08 3.27 0.12
CA ILE A 26 11.10 2.79 1.11
C ILE A 26 11.38 1.33 1.44
N GLY A 27 11.52 1.05 2.74
CA GLY A 27 11.33 -0.28 3.29
C GLY A 27 9.86 -0.44 3.67
N LEU A 28 9.19 -1.47 3.13
CA LEU A 28 7.79 -1.76 3.41
C LEU A 28 7.69 -2.96 4.34
N VAL A 29 7.05 -2.80 5.49
CA VAL A 29 6.66 -3.94 6.35
C VAL A 29 5.26 -4.36 5.93
N ALA A 30 5.10 -5.60 5.46
CA ALA A 30 3.81 -6.11 4.97
C ALA A 30 3.72 -7.63 5.11
N ASN A 31 2.49 -8.12 5.21
CA ASN A 31 2.19 -9.55 5.18
C ASN A 31 0.97 -9.81 4.26
N HIS A 32 0.43 -11.02 4.29
CA HIS A 32 -0.67 -11.45 3.42
C HIS A 32 -1.97 -10.64 3.59
N THR A 33 -2.15 -9.89 4.70
CA THR A 33 -3.35 -9.05 4.93
C THR A 33 -3.18 -7.60 4.47
N SER A 34 -1.99 -7.23 4.00
CA SER A 34 -1.66 -5.88 3.55
C SER A 34 -2.19 -5.62 2.12
N VAL A 35 -3.51 -5.59 1.97
CA VAL A 35 -4.20 -5.47 0.67
C VAL A 35 -5.18 -4.29 0.66
N THR A 36 -5.46 -3.75 -0.53
CA THR A 36 -6.61 -2.87 -0.77
C THR A 36 -7.91 -3.65 -0.80
N ARG A 37 -9.05 -2.95 -0.84
CA ARG A 37 -10.38 -3.60 -0.89
C ARG A 37 -10.61 -4.47 -2.12
N ASP A 38 -9.93 -4.18 -3.22
CA ASP A 38 -9.93 -5.01 -4.43
C ASP A 38 -8.84 -6.09 -4.41
N LEU A 39 -8.34 -6.43 -3.21
CA LEU A 39 -7.41 -7.51 -2.93
C LEU A 39 -6.06 -7.39 -3.66
N ARG A 40 -5.65 -6.16 -3.98
CA ARG A 40 -4.31 -5.90 -4.50
C ARG A 40 -3.35 -5.65 -3.35
N TYR A 41 -2.18 -6.26 -3.43
CA TYR A 41 -1.15 -6.08 -2.41
C TYR A 41 -0.60 -4.65 -2.36
N SER A 42 -0.27 -4.21 -1.15
CA SER A 42 0.24 -2.86 -0.89
C SER A 42 1.49 -2.53 -1.71
N TRP A 43 2.44 -3.47 -1.83
CA TRP A 43 3.67 -3.23 -2.60
C TRP A 43 3.40 -3.03 -4.09
N ASP A 44 2.41 -3.73 -4.65
CA ASP A 44 2.06 -3.61 -6.07
C ASP A 44 1.47 -2.23 -6.36
N ILE A 45 0.46 -1.81 -5.57
CA ILE A 45 -0.16 -0.49 -5.76
C ILE A 45 0.82 0.65 -5.51
N LEU A 46 1.57 0.61 -4.41
CA LEU A 46 2.50 1.69 -4.08
C LEU A 46 3.61 1.83 -5.14
N THR A 47 4.11 0.71 -5.69
CA THR A 47 5.07 0.72 -6.79
C THR A 47 4.47 1.32 -8.07
N ARG A 48 3.24 0.93 -8.44
CA ARG A 48 2.54 1.52 -9.60
C ARG A 48 2.30 3.02 -9.45
N LEU A 49 2.13 3.51 -8.22
CA LEU A 49 2.00 4.93 -7.90
C LEU A 49 3.34 5.69 -7.88
N GLY A 50 4.44 5.04 -8.26
CA GLY A 50 5.76 5.65 -8.40
C GLY A 50 6.60 5.67 -7.12
N LEU A 51 6.20 4.95 -6.09
CA LEU A 51 7.04 4.80 -4.89
C LEU A 51 8.16 3.78 -5.10
N LYS A 52 9.36 4.12 -4.62
CA LYS A 52 10.55 3.29 -4.76
C LYS A 52 10.67 2.32 -3.59
N ILE A 53 9.90 1.23 -3.62
CA ILE A 53 10.01 0.16 -2.63
C ILE A 53 11.31 -0.62 -2.91
N LYS A 54 12.24 -0.56 -1.97
CA LYS A 54 13.56 -1.22 -2.07
C LYS A 54 13.58 -2.60 -1.42
N LYS A 55 12.79 -2.78 -0.37
CA LYS A 55 12.70 -4.04 0.34
C LYS A 55 11.33 -4.19 0.99
N VAL A 56 10.78 -5.41 0.92
CA VAL A 56 9.61 -5.80 1.69
C VAL A 56 10.09 -6.68 2.84
N PHE A 57 9.70 -6.34 4.06
CA PHE A 57 9.98 -7.09 5.27
C PHE A 57 8.69 -7.82 5.69
N PRO A 58 8.72 -9.15 5.83
CA PRO A 58 7.59 -9.88 6.37
C PRO A 58 7.43 -9.57 7.87
N VAL A 59 6.20 -9.69 8.38
CA VAL A 59 5.92 -9.61 9.82
C VAL A 59 5.92 -11.02 10.38
N TYR A 60 7.10 -11.58 10.68
CA TYR A 60 7.33 -12.78 11.49
C TYR A 60 8.75 -12.74 12.06
#